data_AF-A0A4Y9YCW9-F1
#
_entry.id   AF-A0A4Y9YCW9-F1
#
_cell.length_a   1.000
_cell.length_b   1.000
_cell.length_c   1.000
_cell.angle_alpha   90.00
_cell.angle_beta   90.00
_cell.angle_gamma   90.00
#
_symmetry.space_group_name_H-M   'P 1'
#
loop_
_entity.id
_entity.type
_entity.pdbx_description
1 polymer ?
#
loop_
_entity_poly.entity_id
_entity_poly.type
_entity_poly.pdbx_seq_one_letter_code
_entity_poly.pdbx_strand_id
1 'polypeptide(L)'
;MSHINRVLKGGVAHVSTPPPTPRRQPQSQSHHIADADVKPRNLFEEALMKITPDYRKYFHTDDQIDAYYGVQGRPAEERAAVRRAHDERVNKHTAATGGVVLACGLKPVRGEQVHVIDIPGSALKIRLWDGGQVDHGLFLLDFVVTEADGTLKAVNSDGQFTIYAIHRPGMPCSTGRLQSWEEAAGWQNKDINPGEERFSVPEGTYCRLKCPAQPAFNFGFQVPVRERPDLLAALGPIGQPSTFANP
;
A
#
# COMPACT_ATOMS: atom_id res chain seq x y z
N MET A 1 6.82 29.90 64.92
CA MET A 1 6.73 28.42 64.79
C MET A 1 6.75 28.08 63.29
N SER A 2 7.87 28.30 62.58
CA SER A 2 8.87 27.28 62.19
C SER A 2 8.33 25.86 62.11
N HIS A 3 8.04 25.37 60.90
CA HIS A 3 8.29 23.98 60.53
C HIS A 3 8.74 23.89 59.07
N ILE A 4 9.95 23.37 58.93
CA ILE A 4 10.72 23.08 57.73
C ILE A 4 10.29 21.69 57.26
N ASN A 5 9.91 21.53 55.99
CA ASN A 5 9.88 20.22 55.35
C ASN A 5 10.99 20.10 54.30
N ARG A 6 11.84 19.12 54.59
CA ARG A 6 13.10 18.77 53.94
C ARG A 6 12.79 17.85 52.75
N VAL A 7 13.05 18.31 51.54
CA VAL A 7 12.95 17.46 50.33
C VAL A 7 14.21 16.58 50.26
N LEU A 8 14.02 15.27 50.40
CA LEU A 8 15.04 14.26 50.13
C LEU A 8 15.19 14.08 48.61
N LYS A 9 16.36 14.42 48.09
CA LYS A 9 16.83 14.01 46.75
C LYS A 9 17.21 12.53 46.79
N GLY A 10 16.36 11.67 46.24
CA GLY A 10 16.68 10.28 45.91
C GLY A 10 16.65 10.11 44.38
N GLY A 11 17.82 10.21 43.74
CA GLY A 11 17.97 9.90 42.32
C GLY A 11 18.07 8.39 42.12
N VAL A 12 17.06 7.80 41.48
CA VAL A 12 17.16 6.45 40.92
C VAL A 12 17.42 6.63 39.42
N ALA A 13 18.62 6.27 38.98
CA ALA A 13 18.96 6.23 37.57
C ALA A 13 18.21 5.07 36.91
N HIS A 14 17.13 5.38 36.20
CA HIS A 14 16.50 4.44 35.27
C HIS A 14 17.41 4.30 34.05
N VAL A 15 18.14 3.19 33.98
CA VAL A 15 18.77 2.73 32.74
C VAL A 15 17.65 2.25 31.83
N SER A 16 17.18 3.12 30.93
CA SER A 16 16.33 2.71 29.82
C SER A 16 17.16 1.87 28.86
N THR A 17 17.02 0.56 28.93
CA THR A 17 17.44 -0.32 27.84
C THR A 17 16.55 -0.02 26.63
N PRO A 18 17.13 0.24 25.45
CA PRO A 18 16.34 0.39 24.23
C PRO A 18 15.59 -0.92 23.94
N PRO A 19 14.36 -0.85 23.39
CA PRO A 19 13.63 -2.04 23.00
C PRO A 19 14.45 -2.86 21.99
N PRO A 20 14.38 -4.19 22.05
CA PRO A 20 15.07 -5.05 21.10
C PRO A 20 14.64 -4.68 19.68
N THR A 21 15.63 -4.38 18.83
CA THR A 21 15.40 -4.11 17.42
C THR A 21 14.67 -5.30 16.80
N PRO A 22 13.53 -5.11 16.12
CA PRO A 22 12.84 -6.21 15.46
C PRO A 22 13.82 -6.91 14.52
N ARG A 23 14.00 -8.21 14.76
CA ARG A 23 14.93 -9.07 14.03
C ARG A 23 14.48 -9.10 12.57
N ARG A 24 15.25 -8.45 11.69
CA ARG A 24 15.06 -8.45 10.23
C ARG A 24 14.82 -9.89 9.77
N GLN A 25 13.65 -10.15 9.17
CA GLN A 25 13.51 -11.36 8.35
C GLN A 25 14.49 -11.21 7.18
N PRO A 26 15.30 -12.24 6.87
CA PRO A 26 16.09 -12.26 5.66
C PRO A 26 15.16 -12.06 4.46
N GLN A 27 15.45 -11.05 3.64
CA GLN A 27 14.78 -10.88 2.36
C GLN A 27 14.93 -12.18 1.59
N SER A 28 13.81 -12.83 1.24
CA SER A 28 13.86 -13.89 0.25
C SER A 28 14.29 -13.24 -1.05
N GLN A 29 15.48 -13.56 -1.52
CA GLN A 29 15.89 -13.21 -2.87
C GLN A 29 14.80 -13.71 -3.82
N SER A 30 14.28 -12.81 -4.64
CA SER A 30 13.33 -13.16 -5.69
C SER A 30 14.05 -14.03 -6.71
N HIS A 31 14.03 -15.35 -6.48
CA HIS A 31 14.44 -16.31 -7.47
C HIS A 31 13.42 -16.25 -8.62
N HIS A 32 13.82 -15.62 -9.71
CA HIS A 32 13.04 -15.59 -10.94
C HIS A 32 12.82 -17.02 -11.43
N ILE A 33 11.55 -17.46 -11.45
CA ILE A 33 11.14 -18.74 -12.04
C ILE A 33 11.39 -18.64 -13.56
N ALA A 34 12.15 -19.60 -14.12
CA ALA A 34 12.47 -19.64 -15.54
C ALA A 34 11.20 -19.74 -16.43
N ASP A 35 11.30 -19.24 -17.67
CA ASP A 35 10.18 -18.77 -18.49
C ASP A 35 9.20 -19.82 -19.09
N ALA A 36 9.41 -21.12 -18.90
CA ALA A 36 8.57 -22.14 -19.54
C ALA A 36 7.50 -22.70 -18.57
N ASP A 37 6.22 -22.51 -18.94
CA ASP A 37 5.02 -23.17 -18.38
C ASP A 37 4.85 -23.15 -16.84
N VAL A 38 4.80 -21.95 -16.26
CA VAL A 38 4.30 -21.81 -14.87
C VAL A 38 2.82 -22.15 -14.84
N LYS A 39 2.52 -23.39 -14.44
CA LYS A 39 1.15 -23.87 -14.21
C LYS A 39 0.65 -23.35 -12.85
N PRO A 40 -0.53 -22.70 -12.78
CA PRO A 40 -1.09 -22.28 -11.51
C PRO A 40 -1.40 -23.51 -10.64
N ARG A 41 -1.08 -23.43 -9.36
CA ARG A 41 -1.33 -24.52 -8.38
C ARG A 41 -2.78 -24.55 -7.91
N ASN A 42 -3.42 -23.39 -7.91
CA ASN A 42 -4.78 -23.19 -7.43
C ASN A 42 -5.50 -22.10 -8.24
N LEU A 43 -6.81 -21.97 -8.06
CA LEU A 43 -7.68 -21.03 -8.75
C LEU A 43 -7.31 -19.57 -8.50
N PHE A 44 -6.74 -19.26 -7.34
CA PHE A 44 -6.27 -17.90 -7.04
C PHE A 44 -5.08 -17.52 -7.93
N GLU A 45 -4.10 -18.40 -8.07
CA GLU A 45 -2.97 -18.17 -8.98
C GLU A 45 -3.44 -18.04 -10.42
N GLU A 46 -4.35 -18.91 -10.87
CA GLU A 46 -4.94 -18.81 -12.21
C GLU A 46 -5.65 -17.47 -12.43
N ALA A 47 -6.40 -16.98 -11.44
CA ALA A 47 -7.04 -15.67 -11.49
C ALA A 47 -5.99 -14.53 -11.53
N LEU A 48 -4.94 -14.61 -10.71
CA LEU A 48 -3.90 -13.59 -10.66
C LEU A 48 -3.13 -13.46 -11.98
N MET A 49 -2.88 -14.58 -12.67
CA MET A 49 -2.28 -14.60 -14.02
C MET A 49 -3.06 -13.78 -15.04
N LYS A 50 -4.39 -13.69 -14.87
CA LYS A 50 -5.28 -12.91 -15.74
C LYS A 50 -5.32 -11.43 -15.37
N ILE A 51 -4.97 -11.08 -14.14
CA ILE A 51 -5.06 -9.71 -13.60
C ILE A 51 -3.83 -8.88 -13.91
N THR A 52 -2.64 -9.47 -13.80
CA THR A 52 -1.39 -8.72 -13.96
C THR A 52 -0.33 -9.52 -14.69
N PRO A 53 0.38 -8.93 -15.67
CA PRO A 53 1.48 -9.61 -16.36
C PRO A 53 2.66 -9.94 -15.43
N ASP A 54 2.74 -9.25 -14.29
CA ASP A 54 3.77 -9.43 -13.26
C ASP A 54 3.43 -10.55 -12.26
N TYR A 55 2.40 -11.37 -12.50
CA TYR A 55 1.87 -12.35 -11.54
C TYR A 55 2.95 -13.22 -10.86
N ARG A 56 4.04 -13.51 -11.58
CA ARG A 56 5.16 -14.34 -11.10
C ARG A 56 5.79 -13.81 -9.82
N LYS A 57 5.82 -12.49 -9.60
CA LYS A 57 6.40 -11.90 -8.37
C LYS A 57 5.60 -12.23 -7.10
N TYR A 58 4.37 -12.71 -7.26
CA TYR A 58 3.50 -13.10 -6.17
C TYR A 58 3.45 -14.61 -5.94
N PHE A 59 4.07 -15.40 -6.83
CA PHE A 59 4.07 -16.86 -6.73
C PHE A 59 5.30 -17.33 -5.98
N HIS A 60 5.08 -18.09 -4.90
CA HIS A 60 6.14 -18.76 -4.17
C HIS A 60 6.41 -20.13 -4.80
N THR A 61 7.66 -20.53 -4.94
CA THR A 61 8.03 -21.92 -5.24
C THR A 61 7.68 -22.85 -4.08
N ASP A 62 7.60 -24.16 -4.33
CA ASP A 62 7.40 -25.15 -3.28
C ASP A 62 8.47 -25.08 -2.19
N ASP A 63 9.74 -24.84 -2.56
CA ASP A 63 10.85 -24.66 -1.63
C ASP A 63 10.67 -23.42 -0.73
N GLN A 64 10.17 -22.31 -1.29
CA GLN A 64 9.87 -21.10 -0.51
C GLN A 64 8.72 -21.32 0.49
N ILE A 65 7.68 -22.04 0.07
CA ILE A 65 6.58 -22.41 0.96
C ILE A 65 7.06 -23.37 2.05
N ASP A 66 7.92 -24.32 1.70
CA ASP A 66 8.46 -25.30 2.66
C ASP A 66 9.43 -24.66 3.65
N ALA A 67 10.21 -23.68 3.21
CA ALA A 67 11.01 -22.85 4.10
C ALA A 67 10.11 -22.10 5.09
N TYR A 68 9.02 -21.49 4.61
CA TYR A 68 8.05 -20.81 5.46
C TYR A 68 7.41 -21.75 6.50
N TYR A 69 6.94 -22.93 6.08
CA TYR A 69 6.39 -23.92 7.00
C TYR A 69 7.44 -24.49 7.96
N GLY A 70 8.69 -24.59 7.54
CA GLY A 70 9.80 -24.94 8.43
C GLY A 70 10.00 -23.94 9.56
N VAL A 71 9.91 -22.64 9.27
CA VAL A 71 9.95 -21.57 10.30
C VAL A 71 8.76 -21.68 11.27
N GLN A 72 7.60 -22.16 10.81
CA GLN A 72 6.43 -22.44 11.65
C GLN A 72 6.53 -23.76 12.44
N GLY A 73 7.65 -24.48 12.37
CA GLY A 73 7.86 -25.74 13.09
C GLY A 73 7.16 -26.94 12.46
N ARG A 74 6.77 -26.88 11.18
CA ARG A 74 6.16 -28.03 10.48
C ARG A 74 7.24 -29.06 10.09
N PRO A 75 7.09 -30.34 10.47
CA PRO A 75 7.99 -31.41 10.04
C PRO A 75 8.03 -31.53 8.51
N ALA A 76 9.18 -31.88 7.95
CA ALA A 76 9.39 -31.89 6.50
C ALA A 76 8.42 -32.85 5.78
N GLU A 77 8.19 -34.02 6.39
CA GLU A 77 7.29 -35.07 5.93
C GLU A 77 5.82 -34.62 5.86
N GLU A 78 5.41 -33.61 6.62
CA GLU A 78 4.04 -33.09 6.62
C GLU A 78 3.81 -31.97 5.60
N ARG A 79 4.87 -31.28 5.14
CA ARG A 79 4.74 -30.03 4.39
C ARG A 79 3.99 -30.20 3.07
N ALA A 80 4.21 -31.30 2.36
CA ALA A 80 3.48 -31.59 1.13
C ALA A 80 1.97 -31.74 1.36
N ALA A 81 1.56 -32.36 2.46
CA ALA A 81 0.15 -32.46 2.83
C ALA A 81 -0.44 -31.10 3.22
N VAL A 82 0.33 -30.29 3.95
CA VAL A 82 -0.06 -28.92 4.33
C VAL A 82 -0.22 -28.02 3.10
N ARG A 83 0.69 -28.11 2.10
CA ARG A 83 0.57 -27.39 0.81
C ARG A 83 -0.74 -27.73 0.09
N ARG A 84 -1.04 -29.03 -0.06
CA ARG A 84 -2.30 -29.47 -0.70
C ARG A 84 -3.54 -28.94 0.02
N ALA A 85 -3.57 -29.04 1.36
CA ALA A 85 -4.69 -28.52 2.15
C ALA A 85 -4.82 -26.98 2.06
N HIS A 86 -3.69 -26.27 1.94
CA HIS A 86 -3.70 -24.84 1.67
C HIS A 86 -4.32 -24.53 0.30
N ASP A 87 -3.89 -25.21 -0.76
CA ASP A 87 -4.41 -25.03 -2.11
C ASP A 87 -5.91 -25.34 -2.20
N GLU A 88 -6.39 -26.41 -1.56
CA GLU A 88 -7.82 -26.73 -1.47
C GLU A 88 -8.62 -25.63 -0.77
N ARG A 89 -8.09 -25.08 0.33
CA ARG A 89 -8.74 -23.98 1.05
C ARG A 89 -8.80 -22.71 0.20
N VAL A 90 -7.72 -22.38 -0.49
CA VAL A 90 -7.66 -21.23 -1.41
C VAL A 90 -8.65 -21.43 -2.56
N ASN A 91 -8.68 -22.61 -3.18
CA ASN A 91 -9.65 -22.96 -4.22
C ASN A 91 -11.09 -22.76 -3.76
N LYS A 92 -11.43 -23.23 -2.56
CA LYS A 92 -12.77 -23.05 -1.98
C LYS A 92 -13.12 -21.57 -1.79
N HIS A 93 -12.17 -20.77 -1.31
CA HIS A 93 -12.39 -19.34 -1.12
C HIS A 93 -12.57 -18.60 -2.44
N THR A 94 -11.71 -18.87 -3.42
CA THR A 94 -11.81 -18.29 -4.78
C THR A 94 -13.08 -18.72 -5.50
N ALA A 95 -13.51 -19.98 -5.35
CA ALA A 95 -14.78 -20.43 -5.91
C ALA A 95 -15.99 -19.73 -5.25
N ALA A 96 -15.93 -19.46 -3.95
CA ALA A 96 -16.98 -18.74 -3.24
C ALA A 96 -17.13 -17.27 -3.69
N THR A 97 -16.08 -16.67 -4.25
CA THR A 97 -16.12 -15.34 -4.89
C THR A 97 -16.41 -15.41 -6.39
N GLY A 98 -16.82 -16.57 -6.92
CA GLY A 98 -17.10 -16.75 -8.35
C GLY A 98 -15.84 -16.71 -9.23
N GLY A 99 -14.66 -17.00 -8.67
CA GLY A 99 -13.39 -16.89 -9.37
C GLY A 99 -12.82 -15.47 -9.41
N VAL A 100 -13.47 -14.51 -8.75
CA VAL A 100 -13.03 -13.11 -8.73
C VAL A 100 -12.00 -12.90 -7.61
N VAL A 101 -10.85 -12.35 -7.98
CA VAL A 101 -9.84 -11.85 -7.05
C VAL A 101 -9.86 -10.34 -7.07
N LEU A 102 -10.23 -9.73 -5.95
CA LEU A 102 -10.13 -8.28 -5.77
C LEU A 102 -8.67 -7.92 -5.53
N ALA A 103 -8.03 -7.31 -6.52
CA ALA A 103 -6.67 -6.83 -6.41
C ALA A 103 -6.67 -5.34 -6.03
N CYS A 104 -6.02 -5.00 -4.92
CA CYS A 104 -5.79 -3.63 -4.50
C CYS A 104 -4.29 -3.32 -4.59
N GLY A 105 -3.94 -2.08 -4.94
CA GLY A 105 -2.54 -1.66 -4.92
C GLY A 105 -1.74 -1.90 -6.20
N LEU A 106 -2.30 -2.61 -7.19
CA LEU A 106 -1.60 -2.86 -8.46
C LEU A 106 -1.39 -1.56 -9.24
N LYS A 107 -0.26 -1.47 -9.94
CA LYS A 107 0.02 -0.39 -10.87
C LYS A 107 -0.93 -0.47 -12.05
N PRO A 108 -1.31 0.68 -12.65
CA PRO A 108 -2.29 0.67 -13.73
C PRO A 108 -1.71 -0.02 -14.95
N VAL A 109 -2.52 -0.86 -15.61
CA VAL A 109 -2.16 -1.47 -16.89
C VAL A 109 -2.53 -0.54 -18.06
N ARG A 110 -2.00 -0.84 -19.25
CA ARG A 110 -2.28 -0.04 -20.45
C ARG A 110 -3.79 0.01 -20.73
N GLY A 111 -4.31 1.23 -20.88
CA GLY A 111 -5.73 1.47 -21.17
C GLY A 111 -6.58 1.77 -19.92
N GLU A 112 -6.04 1.59 -18.71
CA GLU A 112 -6.69 2.10 -17.50
C GLU A 112 -6.67 3.63 -17.45
N GLN A 113 -7.73 4.18 -16.87
CA GLN A 113 -7.84 5.62 -16.66
C GLN A 113 -6.89 6.07 -15.55
N VAL A 114 -6.07 7.06 -15.86
CA VAL A 114 -5.13 7.67 -14.93
C VAL A 114 -5.23 9.18 -15.02
N HIS A 115 -4.98 9.86 -13.91
CA HIS A 115 -4.79 11.30 -13.90
C HIS A 115 -3.30 11.59 -13.73
N VAL A 116 -2.76 12.47 -14.56
CA VAL A 116 -1.33 12.84 -14.53
C VAL A 116 -1.22 14.32 -14.23
N ILE A 117 -0.38 14.67 -13.26
CA ILE A 117 -0.16 16.04 -12.81
C ILE A 117 1.32 16.35 -12.94
N ASP A 118 1.64 17.39 -13.70
CA ASP A 118 3.01 17.86 -13.87
C ASP A 118 3.53 18.53 -12.61
N ILE A 119 4.74 18.18 -12.20
CA ILE A 119 5.45 18.85 -11.10
C ILE A 119 6.33 19.94 -11.71
N PRO A 120 6.12 21.23 -11.39
CA PRO A 120 6.88 22.32 -11.97
C PRO A 120 8.39 22.15 -11.78
N GLY A 121 9.16 22.28 -12.86
CA GLY A 121 10.63 22.19 -12.80
C GLY A 121 11.19 20.80 -12.49
N SER A 122 10.38 19.75 -12.54
CA SER A 122 10.82 18.35 -12.37
C SER A 122 10.47 17.52 -13.60
N ALA A 123 11.29 16.50 -13.87
CA ALA A 123 10.96 15.46 -14.85
C ALA A 123 9.92 14.48 -14.31
N LEU A 124 9.75 14.42 -12.98
CA LEU A 124 8.75 13.59 -12.33
C LEU A 124 7.36 14.19 -12.49
N LYS A 125 6.37 13.33 -12.65
CA LYS A 125 4.95 13.64 -12.64
C LYS A 125 4.28 12.81 -11.56
N ILE A 126 3.16 13.31 -11.05
CA ILE A 126 2.29 12.55 -10.15
C ILE A 126 1.29 11.80 -11.02
N ARG A 127 1.11 10.50 -10.79
CA ARG A 127 0.04 9.73 -11.41
C ARG A 127 -0.92 9.22 -10.35
N LEU A 128 -2.20 9.40 -10.59
CA LEU A 128 -3.31 8.97 -9.75
C LEU A 128 -4.17 7.96 -10.50
N TRP A 129 -4.58 6.88 -9.84
CA TRP A 129 -5.49 5.87 -10.41
C TRP A 129 -6.30 5.18 -9.33
N ASP A 130 -7.30 4.41 -9.75
CA ASP A 130 -8.25 3.77 -8.86
C ASP A 130 -7.61 2.71 -7.97
N GLY A 131 -6.83 1.81 -8.56
CA GLY A 131 -6.04 0.82 -7.82
C GLY A 131 -6.85 -0.11 -6.92
N GLY A 132 -8.14 -0.32 -7.26
CA GLY A 132 -9.08 -1.09 -6.46
C GLY A 132 -9.64 -0.35 -5.23
N GLN A 133 -9.50 0.98 -5.16
CA GLN A 133 -9.87 1.77 -3.98
C GLN A 133 -11.06 2.73 -4.21
N VAL A 134 -11.83 2.51 -5.29
CA VAL A 134 -13.00 3.34 -5.61
C VAL A 134 -14.00 3.33 -4.46
N ASP A 135 -14.38 2.16 -3.96
CA ASP A 135 -15.41 2.05 -2.90
C ASP A 135 -14.97 2.70 -1.58
N HIS A 136 -13.66 2.80 -1.33
CA HIS A 136 -13.09 3.47 -0.15
C HIS A 136 -12.93 4.98 -0.31
N GLY A 137 -13.24 5.54 -1.49
CA GLY A 137 -13.05 6.98 -1.75
C GLY A 137 -11.59 7.39 -1.79
N LEU A 138 -10.71 6.49 -2.23
CA LEU A 138 -9.28 6.77 -2.34
C LEU A 138 -8.81 6.67 -3.81
N PHE A 139 -7.78 7.43 -4.12
CA PHE A 139 -6.89 7.18 -5.25
C PHE A 139 -5.58 6.60 -4.72
N LEU A 140 -4.97 5.73 -5.51
CA LEU A 140 -3.55 5.47 -5.39
C LEU A 140 -2.76 6.55 -6.11
N LEU A 141 -1.58 6.85 -5.58
CA LEU A 141 -0.66 7.86 -6.06
C LEU A 141 0.73 7.24 -6.20
N ASP A 142 1.40 7.49 -7.32
CA ASP A 142 2.83 7.24 -7.50
C ASP A 142 3.51 8.35 -8.31
N PHE A 143 4.83 8.23 -8.46
CA PHE A 143 5.63 9.09 -9.31
C PHE A 143 5.96 8.37 -10.61
N VAL A 144 5.95 9.13 -11.71
CA VAL A 144 6.27 8.61 -13.04
C VAL A 144 7.20 9.56 -13.79
N VAL A 145 7.96 8.99 -14.72
CA VAL A 145 8.63 9.74 -15.81
C VAL A 145 7.97 9.38 -17.14
N THR A 146 8.01 10.31 -18.09
CA THR A 146 7.65 10.02 -19.48
C THR A 146 8.88 9.46 -20.20
N GLU A 147 8.75 8.25 -20.71
CA GLU A 147 9.77 7.58 -21.53
C GLU A 147 9.79 8.15 -22.96
N ALA A 148 10.81 7.80 -23.74
CA ALA A 148 11.00 8.33 -25.10
C ALA A 148 9.85 8.00 -26.07
N ASP A 149 9.14 6.89 -25.83
CA ASP A 149 7.96 6.47 -26.60
C ASP A 149 6.65 7.10 -26.11
N GLY A 150 6.72 8.02 -25.13
CA GLY A 150 5.57 8.69 -24.54
C GLY A 150 4.87 7.88 -23.45
N THR A 151 5.32 6.66 -23.13
CA THR A 151 4.75 5.86 -22.05
C THR A 151 5.16 6.39 -20.67
N LEU A 152 4.36 6.07 -19.65
CA LEU A 152 4.65 6.47 -18.27
C LEU A 152 5.29 5.31 -17.52
N LYS A 153 6.51 5.51 -17.04
CA LYS A 153 7.22 4.54 -16.21
C LYS A 153 7.16 4.96 -14.75
N ALA A 154 6.68 4.05 -13.90
CA ALA A 154 6.69 4.23 -12.46
C ALA A 154 8.13 4.30 -11.93
N VAL A 155 8.39 5.28 -11.07
CA VAL A 155 9.66 5.46 -10.39
C VAL A 155 9.40 5.82 -8.93
N ASN A 156 10.36 5.52 -8.06
CA ASN A 156 10.27 5.97 -6.68
C ASN A 156 10.66 7.44 -6.61
N SER A 157 10.15 8.16 -5.61
CA SER A 157 10.55 9.54 -5.36
C SER A 157 11.97 9.66 -4.83
N ASP A 158 12.53 8.59 -4.27
CA ASP A 158 13.83 8.55 -3.60
C ASP A 158 14.01 9.67 -2.55
N GLY A 159 12.91 10.05 -1.89
CA GLY A 159 12.88 11.13 -0.90
C GLY A 159 13.03 12.54 -1.48
N GLN A 160 12.99 12.71 -2.82
CA GLN A 160 13.00 14.02 -3.48
C GLN A 160 11.79 14.86 -3.08
N PHE A 161 10.66 14.22 -2.79
CA PHE A 161 9.42 14.89 -2.42
C PHE A 161 8.81 14.32 -1.15
N THR A 162 8.26 15.23 -0.34
CA THR A 162 7.40 14.89 0.79
C THR A 162 6.00 15.39 0.52
N ILE A 163 5.00 14.51 0.63
CA ILE A 163 3.59 14.83 0.40
C ILE A 163 2.91 15.13 1.73
N TYR A 164 2.12 16.21 1.77
CA TYR A 164 1.27 16.56 2.91
C TYR A 164 -0.16 16.74 2.43
N ALA A 165 -1.12 16.14 3.13
CA ALA A 165 -2.52 16.50 2.97
C ALA A 165 -2.76 17.90 3.57
N ILE A 166 -3.50 18.75 2.85
CA ILE A 166 -3.92 20.06 3.33
C ILE A 166 -5.28 19.90 3.97
N HIS A 167 -5.34 20.16 5.28
CA HIS A 167 -6.57 20.06 6.06
C HIS A 167 -7.62 21.07 5.59
N ARG A 168 -8.86 20.61 5.51
CA ARG A 168 -10.05 21.44 5.32
C ARG A 168 -11.16 20.98 6.28
N PRO A 169 -12.01 21.89 6.77
CA PRO A 169 -13.19 21.51 7.54
C PRO A 169 -14.01 20.45 6.79
N GLY A 170 -14.46 19.41 7.49
CA GLY A 170 -15.28 18.33 6.92
C GLY A 170 -14.50 17.18 6.27
N MET A 171 -13.17 17.24 6.17
CA MET A 171 -12.34 16.14 5.68
C MET A 171 -11.60 15.43 6.82
N PRO A 172 -11.43 14.09 6.76
CA PRO A 172 -10.59 13.36 7.70
C PRO A 172 -9.17 13.97 7.79
N CYS A 173 -8.69 14.13 9.02
CA CYS A 173 -7.45 14.83 9.31
C CYS A 173 -6.27 13.84 9.31
N SER A 174 -5.48 13.81 8.23
CA SER A 174 -4.21 13.07 8.19
C SER A 174 -3.10 13.98 8.74
N THR A 175 -2.72 13.85 10.00
CA THR A 175 -1.66 14.68 10.57
C THR A 175 -0.29 14.23 10.05
N GLY A 176 0.55 15.19 9.65
CA GLY A 176 1.92 14.93 9.22
C GLY A 176 2.07 14.66 7.72
N ARG A 177 3.22 14.06 7.35
CA ARG A 177 3.49 13.67 5.97
C ARG A 177 2.73 12.40 5.63
N LEU A 178 2.33 12.26 4.37
CA LEU A 178 1.85 10.98 3.86
C LEU A 178 3.02 9.99 3.88
N GLN A 179 2.74 8.76 4.32
CA GLN A 179 3.69 7.66 4.25
C GLN A 179 3.33 6.79 3.04
N SER A 180 4.35 6.28 2.34
CA SER A 180 4.08 5.27 1.33
C SER A 180 3.59 3.98 1.99
N TRP A 181 2.92 3.11 1.23
CA TRP A 181 2.50 1.80 1.70
C TRP A 181 3.69 0.97 2.16
N GLU A 182 4.80 1.08 1.41
CA GLU A 182 6.04 0.40 1.73
C GLU A 182 6.65 0.93 3.03
N GLU A 183 6.71 2.26 3.23
CA GLU A 183 7.15 2.84 4.50
C GLU A 183 6.27 2.42 5.67
N ALA A 184 4.94 2.43 5.50
CA ALA A 184 4.01 1.98 6.52
C ALA A 184 4.17 0.48 6.86
N ALA A 185 4.60 -0.32 5.89
CA ALA A 185 4.98 -1.72 6.07
C ALA A 185 6.41 -1.90 6.63
N GLY A 186 7.12 -0.80 6.96
CA GLY A 186 8.43 -0.81 7.60
C GLY A 186 9.63 -0.83 6.65
N TRP A 187 9.40 -0.68 5.34
CA TRP A 187 10.48 -0.61 4.36
C TRP A 187 11.17 0.76 4.42
N GLN A 188 12.49 0.74 4.33
CA GLN A 188 13.27 1.97 4.15
C GLN A 188 13.25 2.34 2.67
N ASN A 189 13.30 3.63 2.34
CA ASN A 189 13.21 4.11 0.95
C ASN A 189 14.21 3.40 0.01
N LYS A 190 15.45 3.17 0.45
CA LYS A 190 16.48 2.42 -0.30
C LYS A 190 16.16 0.93 -0.54
N ASP A 191 15.28 0.35 0.26
CA ASP A 191 14.89 -1.05 0.21
C ASP A 191 13.58 -1.22 -0.59
N ILE A 192 12.92 -0.13 -1.00
CA ILE A 192 11.73 -0.17 -1.85
C ILE A 192 12.15 -0.52 -3.28
N ASN A 193 11.53 -1.55 -3.85
CA ASN A 193 11.79 -1.96 -5.22
C ASN A 193 11.54 -0.79 -6.20
N PRO A 194 12.35 -0.64 -7.26
CA PRO A 194 12.20 0.44 -8.23
C PRO A 194 10.79 0.51 -8.82
N GLY A 195 10.16 1.69 -8.71
CA GLY A 195 8.83 1.95 -9.25
C GLY A 195 7.67 1.41 -8.43
N GLU A 196 7.92 0.72 -7.31
CA GLU A 196 6.88 0.14 -6.46
C GLU A 196 6.33 1.11 -5.41
N GLU A 197 7.00 2.24 -5.13
CA GLU A 197 6.52 3.23 -4.15
C GLU A 197 5.10 3.72 -4.49
N ARG A 198 4.19 3.64 -3.51
CA ARG A 198 2.78 4.04 -3.65
C ARG A 198 2.24 4.69 -2.40
N PHE A 199 1.27 5.57 -2.59
CA PHE A 199 0.53 6.23 -1.51
C PHE A 199 -0.97 6.09 -1.75
N SER A 200 -1.77 6.24 -0.70
CA SER A 200 -3.23 6.40 -0.80
C SER A 200 -3.62 7.80 -0.40
N VAL A 201 -4.47 8.44 -1.21
CA VAL A 201 -4.99 9.78 -0.94
C VAL A 201 -6.51 9.81 -1.11
N PRO A 202 -7.27 10.40 -0.18
CA PRO A 202 -8.72 10.51 -0.35
C PRO A 202 -9.08 11.42 -1.52
N GLU A 203 -10.17 11.08 -2.21
CA GLU A 203 -10.75 11.91 -3.27
C GLU A 203 -10.98 13.35 -2.82
N GLY A 204 -10.78 14.32 -3.72
CA GLY A 204 -10.98 15.74 -3.45
C GLY A 204 -9.96 16.38 -2.49
N THR A 205 -9.05 15.59 -1.90
CA THR A 205 -8.03 16.10 -0.99
C THR A 205 -7.10 17.06 -1.73
N TYR A 206 -6.80 18.19 -1.09
CA TYR A 206 -5.73 19.06 -1.54
C TYR A 206 -4.43 18.56 -0.93
N CYS A 207 -3.43 18.34 -1.76
CA CYS A 207 -2.13 17.86 -1.35
C CYS A 207 -1.06 18.91 -1.66
N ARG A 208 0.03 18.87 -0.91
CA ARG A 208 1.19 19.73 -1.08
C ARG A 208 2.45 18.90 -1.16
N LEU A 209 3.23 19.08 -2.21
CA LEU A 209 4.60 18.60 -2.33
C LEU A 209 5.57 19.64 -1.77
N LYS A 210 6.53 19.15 -0.99
CA LYS A 210 7.74 19.89 -0.61
C LYS A 210 8.95 19.13 -1.13
N CYS A 211 9.98 19.87 -1.59
CA CYS A 211 11.27 19.30 -1.96
C CYS A 211 12.27 19.62 -0.84
N PRO A 212 12.81 18.64 -0.10
CA PRO A 212 13.77 18.89 0.97
C PRO A 212 15.03 19.62 0.48
N ALA A 213 15.47 19.34 -0.75
CA ALA A 213 16.63 19.99 -1.36
C ALA A 213 16.37 21.44 -1.79
N GLN A 214 15.10 21.84 -1.94
CA GLN A 214 14.72 23.19 -2.33
C GLN A 214 13.60 23.71 -1.39
N PRO A 215 13.94 24.33 -0.25
CA PRO A 215 12.95 24.72 0.77
C PRO A 215 11.85 25.69 0.29
N ALA A 216 12.16 26.51 -0.73
CA ALA A 216 11.20 27.40 -1.36
C ALA A 216 10.21 26.68 -2.30
N PHE A 217 10.52 25.44 -2.70
CA PHE A 217 9.64 24.63 -3.53
C PHE A 217 8.40 24.23 -2.74
N ASN A 218 7.26 24.68 -3.23
CA ASN A 218 5.97 24.42 -2.63
C ASN A 218 4.92 24.31 -3.73
N PHE A 219 4.53 23.07 -4.04
CA PHE A 219 3.59 22.79 -5.11
C PHE A 219 2.32 22.17 -4.54
N GLY A 220 1.17 22.79 -4.80
CA GLY A 220 -0.14 22.29 -4.40
C GLY A 220 -0.88 21.66 -5.59
N PHE A 221 -1.57 20.56 -5.35
CA PHE A 221 -2.44 19.92 -6.33
C PHE A 221 -3.70 19.38 -5.65
N GLN A 222 -4.75 19.13 -6.42
CA GLN A 222 -5.99 18.55 -5.92
C GLN A 222 -6.15 17.14 -6.49
N VAL A 223 -6.48 16.19 -5.61
CA VAL A 223 -6.89 14.84 -6.01
C VAL A 223 -8.27 14.92 -6.67
N PRO A 224 -8.50 14.28 -7.82
CA PRO A 224 -9.80 14.26 -8.47
C PRO A 224 -10.93 13.78 -7.56
N VAL A 225 -12.15 14.18 -7.89
CA VAL A 225 -13.39 13.69 -7.27
C VAL A 225 -14.10 12.87 -8.33
N ARG A 226 -14.47 11.63 -8.00
CA ARG A 226 -15.29 10.80 -8.90
C ARG A 226 -16.75 11.21 -8.75
N GLU A 227 -17.47 11.29 -9.86
CA GLU A 227 -18.93 11.44 -9.79
C GLU A 227 -19.56 10.14 -9.30
N ARG A 228 -20.43 10.23 -8.30
CA ARG A 228 -21.16 9.09 -7.71
C ARG A 228 -22.67 9.38 -7.69
N PRO A 229 -23.30 9.41 -8.86
CA PRO A 229 -24.71 9.80 -8.97
C PRO A 229 -25.65 8.85 -8.19
N ASP A 230 -25.26 7.60 -8.03
CA ASP A 230 -25.96 6.56 -7.27
C ASP A 230 -25.93 6.80 -5.76
N LEU A 231 -24.80 7.20 -5.18
CA LEU A 231 -24.74 7.60 -3.76
C LEU A 231 -25.58 8.86 -3.50
N LEU A 232 -25.57 9.82 -4.44
CA LEU A 232 -26.39 11.03 -4.34
C LEU A 232 -27.89 10.72 -4.49
N ALA A 233 -28.27 9.70 -5.25
CA ALA A 233 -29.65 9.25 -5.41
C ALA A 233 -30.14 8.38 -4.24
N ALA A 234 -29.25 7.60 -3.61
CA ALA A 234 -29.56 6.74 -2.47
C ALA A 234 -29.64 7.50 -1.13
N LEU A 235 -28.99 8.67 -1.05
CA LEU A 235 -29.28 9.66 -0.03
C LEU A 235 -30.65 10.25 -0.34
N GLY A 236 -31.70 9.63 0.20
CA GLY A 236 -33.02 10.28 0.30
C GLY A 236 -32.87 11.71 0.88
N PRO A 237 -33.92 12.55 0.78
CA PRO A 237 -33.84 13.96 1.17
C PRO A 237 -33.15 14.12 2.54
N ILE A 238 -32.16 15.03 2.57
CA ILE A 238 -31.34 15.34 3.75
C ILE A 238 -32.27 15.53 4.96
N GLY A 239 -32.11 14.69 5.98
CA GLY A 239 -32.91 14.74 7.22
C GLY A 239 -33.84 13.55 7.48
N GLN A 240 -33.92 12.57 6.59
CA GLN A 240 -34.58 11.29 6.90
C GLN A 240 -33.61 10.36 7.66
N PRO A 241 -34.04 9.73 8.77
CA PRO A 241 -33.22 8.75 9.47
C PRO A 241 -32.94 7.57 8.54
N SER A 242 -31.67 7.17 8.50
CA SER A 242 -31.20 5.97 7.81
C SER A 242 -32.05 4.76 8.21
N THR A 243 -32.74 4.15 7.24
CA THR A 243 -33.52 2.93 7.41
C THR A 243 -32.69 1.67 7.16
N PHE A 244 -31.36 1.74 7.29
CA PHE A 244 -30.52 0.54 7.32
C PHE A 244 -30.88 -0.29 8.57
N ALA A 245 -31.94 -1.09 8.45
CA ALA A 245 -32.16 -2.25 9.27
C ALA A 245 -31.04 -3.23 8.93
N ASN A 246 -30.14 -3.46 9.88
CA ASN A 246 -29.17 -4.54 9.82
C ASN A 246 -29.93 -5.88 9.63
N PRO A 247 -29.60 -6.67 8.59
CA PRO A 247 -30.00 -8.07 8.55
C PRO A 247 -29.31 -8.91 9.63
#